data_AF-A0A2D5J7G8-F1
#
_entry.id   AF-A0A2D5J7G8-F1
#
_cell.length_a   1.000
_cell.length_b   1.000
_cell.length_c   1.000
_cell.angle_alpha   90.00
_cell.angle_beta   90.00
_cell.angle_gamma   90.00
#
_symmetry.space_group_name_H-M   'P 1'
#
loop_
_entity.id
_entity.type
_entity.pdbx_description
1 polymer ?
#
loop_
_entity_poly.entity_id
_entity_poly.type
_entity_poly.pdbx_seq_one_letter_code
_entity_poly.pdbx_strand_id
1 'polypeptide(L)'
;MIRASACVLAALMAAGPVSATDFSRETWCEGEVVFPGDDGTAGIYEMKFWFNDGKYSVVARDTGTGEVIEDSGDCDLARDRICKHVIPGDAVSPEDAYAFLLQPMEGGKYLYKEVWLDGSQGRGLVTCYGAL
;
A
#
# COMPACT_ATOMS: atom_id res chain seq x y z
N MET A 1 -12.28 -29.75 52.33
CA MET A 1 -11.34 -28.83 51.67
C MET A 1 -11.05 -29.38 50.28
N ILE A 2 -11.72 -28.87 49.24
CA ILE A 2 -11.50 -29.33 47.85
C ILE A 2 -10.64 -28.27 47.18
N ARG A 3 -9.39 -28.62 46.87
CA ARG A 3 -8.43 -27.75 46.16
C ARG A 3 -8.63 -27.89 44.66
N ALA A 4 -8.77 -26.74 44.02
CA ALA A 4 -8.82 -26.53 42.58
C ALA A 4 -7.59 -27.08 41.85
N SER A 5 -7.74 -27.37 40.56
CA SER A 5 -6.80 -26.93 39.53
C SER A 5 -7.47 -27.01 38.17
N ALA A 6 -7.94 -25.85 37.71
CA ALA A 6 -8.25 -25.62 36.31
C ALA A 6 -6.93 -25.65 35.53
N CYS A 7 -6.76 -26.63 34.65
CA CYS A 7 -5.71 -26.59 33.64
C CYS A 7 -6.21 -25.70 32.49
N VAL A 8 -5.92 -24.42 32.60
CA VAL A 8 -6.02 -23.46 31.49
C VAL A 8 -4.92 -23.83 30.50
N LEU A 9 -5.29 -24.52 29.41
CA LEU A 9 -4.40 -24.64 28.25
C LEU A 9 -4.35 -23.26 27.58
N ALA A 10 -3.34 -22.48 27.92
CA ALA A 10 -2.94 -21.31 27.16
C ALA A 10 -2.36 -21.80 25.82
N ALA A 11 -3.18 -21.85 24.78
CA ALA A 11 -2.71 -21.94 23.41
C ALA A 11 -2.11 -20.58 23.03
N LEU A 12 -0.82 -20.39 23.32
CA LEU A 12 -0.02 -19.35 22.66
C LEU A 12 0.11 -19.75 21.20
N MET A 13 -0.85 -19.31 20.38
CA MET A 13 -0.62 -19.16 18.94
C MET A 13 0.45 -18.08 18.81
N ALA A 14 1.70 -18.50 18.63
CA ALA A 14 2.77 -17.64 18.21
C ALA A 14 2.40 -17.10 16.81
N ALA A 15 1.82 -15.90 16.77
CA ALA A 15 1.87 -15.08 15.58
C ALA A 15 3.35 -14.78 15.37
N GLY A 16 4.00 -15.58 14.52
CA GLY A 16 5.36 -15.31 14.06
C GLY A 16 5.42 -13.91 13.44
N PRO A 17 6.61 -13.29 13.37
CA PRO A 17 6.74 -11.99 12.73
C PRO A 17 6.15 -12.06 11.33
N VAL A 18 5.24 -11.13 11.01
CA VAL A 18 4.74 -10.94 9.66
C VAL A 18 5.95 -10.57 8.81
N SER A 19 6.46 -11.52 8.02
CA SER A 19 7.51 -11.24 7.04
C SER A 19 6.92 -10.28 6.02
N ALA A 20 7.30 -9.01 6.15
CA ALA A 20 6.90 -7.98 5.23
C ALA A 20 7.72 -8.17 3.95
N THR A 21 7.03 -8.34 2.81
CA THR A 21 7.55 -8.58 1.46
C THR A 21 8.74 -7.69 1.12
N ASP A 22 9.74 -8.24 0.43
CA ASP A 22 10.93 -7.51 0.03
C ASP A 22 10.72 -6.82 -1.33
N PHE A 23 10.46 -5.51 -1.31
CA PHE A 23 10.26 -4.69 -2.52
C PHE A 23 11.56 -4.41 -3.30
N SER A 24 12.74 -4.84 -2.82
CA SER A 24 13.96 -4.85 -3.63
C SER A 24 13.95 -5.99 -4.67
N ARG A 25 13.03 -6.94 -4.54
CA ARG A 25 12.81 -8.05 -5.46
C ARG A 25 11.47 -7.90 -6.16
N GLU A 26 11.31 -8.63 -7.25
CA GLU A 26 10.06 -8.67 -8.00
C GLU A 26 8.88 -8.99 -7.06
N THR A 27 8.00 -8.01 -6.93
CA THR A 27 6.80 -8.06 -6.10
C THR A 27 5.64 -7.42 -6.85
N TRP A 28 4.50 -8.09 -6.85
CA TRP A 28 3.24 -7.58 -7.38
C TRP A 28 2.30 -7.25 -6.24
N CYS A 29 1.56 -6.14 -6.30
CA CYS A 29 0.45 -5.90 -5.40
C CYS A 29 -0.81 -5.50 -6.16
N GLU A 30 -1.98 -5.84 -5.64
CA GLU A 30 -3.25 -5.39 -6.20
C GLU A 30 -4.32 -5.19 -5.13
N GLY A 31 -5.24 -4.28 -5.40
CA GLY A 31 -6.38 -4.03 -4.53
C GLY A 31 -7.19 -2.82 -4.96
N GLU A 32 -8.17 -2.49 -4.13
CA GLU A 32 -9.03 -1.33 -4.34
C GLU A 32 -8.59 -0.18 -3.43
N VAL A 33 -8.44 1.01 -4.02
CA VAL A 33 -8.08 2.24 -3.32
C VAL A 33 -9.18 3.27 -3.54
N VAL A 34 -9.54 3.94 -2.44
CA VAL A 34 -10.55 4.98 -2.42
C VAL A 34 -9.87 6.34 -2.28
N PHE A 35 -10.26 7.25 -3.16
CA PHE A 35 -9.86 8.66 -3.20
C PHE A 35 -11.08 9.52 -2.88
N PRO A 36 -11.21 10.05 -1.66
CA PRO A 36 -12.29 10.96 -1.31
C PRO A 36 -12.17 12.26 -2.12
N GLY A 37 -13.27 12.68 -2.74
CA GLY A 37 -13.40 13.98 -3.39
C GLY A 37 -13.87 15.06 -2.40
N ASP A 38 -13.57 16.31 -2.74
CA ASP A 38 -13.96 17.48 -1.93
C ASP A 38 -15.48 17.72 -1.86
N ASP A 39 -16.23 17.17 -2.83
CA ASP A 39 -17.69 17.24 -2.91
C ASP A 39 -18.40 16.14 -2.10
N GLY A 40 -17.64 15.32 -1.36
CA GLY A 40 -18.15 14.21 -0.58
C GLY A 40 -18.39 12.94 -1.38
N THR A 41 -18.07 12.93 -2.68
CA THR A 41 -17.99 11.70 -3.47
C THR A 41 -16.65 10.99 -3.23
N ALA A 42 -16.47 9.81 -3.81
CA ALA A 42 -15.19 9.13 -3.81
C ALA A 42 -14.95 8.42 -5.13
N GLY A 43 -13.75 8.60 -5.68
CA GLY A 43 -13.24 7.76 -6.76
C GLY A 43 -12.78 6.43 -6.18
N ILE A 44 -13.14 5.33 -6.84
CA ILE A 44 -12.73 3.98 -6.46
C ILE A 44 -11.90 3.42 -7.60
N TYR A 45 -10.65 3.09 -7.30
CA TYR A 45 -9.68 2.64 -8.28
C TYR A 45 -9.23 1.21 -8.00
N GLU A 46 -9.30 0.37 -9.02
CA GLU A 46 -8.56 -0.89 -9.04
C GLU A 46 -7.10 -0.57 -9.33
N MET A 47 -6.22 -0.81 -8.36
CA MET A 47 -4.80 -0.53 -8.47
C MET A 47 -3.98 -1.80 -8.57
N LYS A 48 -2.99 -1.79 -9.46
CA LYS A 48 -1.98 -2.83 -9.65
C LYS A 48 -0.62 -2.20 -9.55
N PHE A 49 0.24 -2.76 -8.70
CA PHE A 49 1.58 -2.27 -8.43
C PHE A 49 2.60 -3.34 -8.75
N TRP A 50 3.75 -2.92 -9.26
CA TRP A 50 4.92 -3.74 -9.48
C TRP A 50 6.10 -3.08 -8.79
N PHE A 51 6.92 -3.86 -8.10
CA PHE A 51 8.14 -3.41 -7.46
C PHE A 51 9.31 -4.28 -7.91
N ASN A 52 10.46 -3.67 -8.18
CA ASN A 52 11.71 -4.37 -8.44
C ASN A 52 12.90 -3.41 -8.25
N ASP A 53 13.92 -3.82 -7.50
CA ASP A 53 15.16 -3.06 -7.29
C ASP A 53 14.92 -1.59 -6.85
N GLY A 54 13.97 -1.39 -5.93
CA GLY A 54 13.62 -0.06 -5.44
C GLY A 54 12.88 0.83 -6.45
N LYS A 55 12.43 0.28 -7.58
CA LYS A 55 11.53 0.95 -8.53
C LYS A 55 10.12 0.44 -8.35
N TYR A 56 9.15 1.26 -8.75
CA TYR A 56 7.78 0.82 -8.88
C TYR A 56 7.13 1.26 -10.20
N SER A 57 6.11 0.51 -10.59
CA SER A 57 5.13 0.89 -11.60
C SER A 57 3.73 0.65 -11.04
N VAL A 58 2.77 1.48 -11.43
CA VAL A 58 1.38 1.36 -11.02
C VAL A 58 0.46 1.60 -12.20
N VAL A 59 -0.62 0.82 -12.24
CA VAL A 59 -1.77 1.05 -13.11
C VAL A 59 -2.98 1.19 -12.21
N ALA A 60 -3.67 2.32 -12.28
CA ALA A 60 -4.91 2.59 -11.57
C ALA A 60 -6.05 2.73 -12.58
N ARG A 61 -7.13 1.97 -12.36
CA ARG A 61 -8.34 2.04 -13.19
C ARG A 61 -9.50 2.54 -12.34
N ASP A 62 -10.09 3.67 -12.72
CA ASP A 62 -11.33 4.15 -12.14
C ASP A 62 -12.47 3.17 -12.47
N THR A 63 -13.14 2.66 -11.44
CA THR A 63 -14.24 1.68 -11.58
C THR A 63 -15.55 2.27 -12.06
N GLY A 64 -15.76 3.58 -11.88
CA GLY A 64 -16.94 4.30 -12.34
C GLY A 64 -16.83 4.78 -13.79
N THR A 65 -15.65 5.30 -14.17
CA THR A 65 -15.43 5.90 -15.50
C THR A 65 -14.69 4.99 -16.47
N GLY A 66 -13.91 4.04 -15.96
CA GLY A 66 -13.02 3.18 -16.75
C GLY A 66 -11.71 3.87 -17.18
N GLU A 67 -11.47 5.12 -16.74
CA GLU A 67 -10.21 5.83 -16.95
C GLU A 67 -9.03 5.02 -16.41
N VAL A 68 -7.90 5.05 -17.12
CA VAL A 68 -6.68 4.34 -16.74
C VAL A 68 -5.55 5.35 -16.61
N ILE A 69 -4.89 5.31 -15.45
CA ILE A 69 -3.73 6.12 -15.11
C ILE A 69 -2.55 5.15 -14.91
N GLU A 70 -1.40 5.48 -15.49
CA GLU A 70 -0.18 4.69 -15.38
C GLU A 70 0.96 5.57 -14.88
N ASP A 71 1.60 5.16 -13.79
CA ASP A 71 2.70 5.89 -13.17
C ASP A 71 3.89 4.96 -12.87
N SER A 72 5.07 5.56 -12.71
CA SER A 72 6.27 4.84 -12.25
C SER A 72 7.21 5.77 -11.49
N GLY A 73 8.06 5.20 -10.64
CA GLY A 73 8.99 5.98 -9.84
C GLY A 73 9.95 5.14 -9.02
N ASP A 74 10.53 5.75 -8.00
CA ASP A 74 11.52 5.12 -7.13
C ASP A 74 11.01 5.10 -5.67
N CYS A 75 11.45 4.09 -4.92
CA CYS A 75 11.13 3.88 -3.52
C CYS A 75 12.36 4.07 -2.65
N ASP A 76 12.21 4.84 -1.56
CA ASP A 76 13.20 4.88 -0.50
C ASP A 76 12.99 3.66 0.42
N LEU A 77 13.68 2.57 0.09
CA LEU A 77 13.61 1.33 0.84
C LEU A 77 14.29 1.42 2.23
N ALA A 78 15.04 2.48 2.52
CA ALA A 78 15.72 2.66 3.81
C ALA A 78 14.81 3.25 4.90
N ARG A 79 13.70 3.91 4.51
CA ARG A 79 12.76 4.58 5.42
C ARG A 79 11.33 4.12 5.14
N ASP A 80 10.87 3.15 5.93
CA ASP A 80 9.45 2.74 6.03
C ASP A 80 8.73 2.39 4.71
N ARG A 81 9.49 2.03 3.66
CA ARG A 81 8.95 1.62 2.34
C ARG A 81 8.08 2.70 1.71
N ILE A 82 8.54 3.96 1.82
CA ILE A 82 7.89 5.10 1.18
C ILE A 82 8.32 5.13 -0.29
N CYS A 83 7.35 5.00 -1.19
CA CYS A 83 7.54 5.18 -2.61
C CYS A 83 7.15 6.61 -2.99
N LYS A 84 8.07 7.31 -3.65
CA LYS A 84 7.85 8.70 -4.05
C LYS A 84 7.60 8.74 -5.54
N HIS A 85 6.50 9.35 -5.92
CA HIS A 85 6.25 9.68 -7.30
C HIS A 85 6.70 11.11 -7.58
N VAL A 86 7.35 11.29 -8.73
CA VAL A 86 7.59 12.61 -9.31
C VAL A 86 7.14 12.51 -10.77
N ILE A 87 6.01 13.12 -11.11
CA ILE A 87 5.51 13.16 -12.50
C ILE A 87 6.53 13.95 -13.36
N PRO A 88 7.15 13.36 -14.40
CA PRO A 88 8.12 14.09 -15.23
C PRO A 88 7.41 15.07 -16.18
N GLY A 89 7.71 16.38 -16.08
CA GLY A 89 7.20 17.43 -16.97
C GLY A 89 7.80 18.82 -16.70
N ASP A 90 7.84 19.69 -17.73
CA ASP A 90 8.47 21.02 -17.69
C ASP A 90 7.75 21.97 -16.72
N ALA A 91 8.47 22.36 -15.67
CA ALA A 91 7.98 23.01 -14.45
C ALA A 91 7.32 22.02 -13.48
N VAL A 92 8.16 21.41 -12.64
CA VAL A 92 7.76 20.75 -11.40
C VAL A 92 6.91 21.75 -10.61
N SER A 93 5.60 21.70 -10.77
CA SER A 93 4.73 22.32 -9.81
C SER A 93 4.67 21.34 -8.65
N PRO A 94 5.09 21.74 -7.44
CA PRO A 94 5.08 20.85 -6.28
C PRO A 94 3.73 20.16 -6.06
N GLU A 95 2.62 20.74 -6.51
CA GLU A 95 1.29 20.12 -6.44
C GLU A 95 1.16 18.75 -7.14
N ASP A 96 1.99 18.44 -8.15
CA ASP A 96 1.90 17.19 -8.94
C ASP A 96 2.76 16.04 -8.37
N ALA A 97 3.41 16.24 -7.22
CA ALA A 97 4.16 15.19 -6.55
C ALA A 97 3.36 14.58 -5.40
N TYR A 98 3.30 13.25 -5.37
CA TYR A 98 2.71 12.48 -4.27
C TYR A 98 3.70 11.47 -3.71
N ALA A 99 3.48 11.09 -2.46
CA ALA A 99 4.16 9.96 -1.84
C ALA A 99 3.12 8.96 -1.36
N PHE A 100 3.41 7.68 -1.57
CA PHE A 100 2.62 6.61 -1.00
C PHE A 100 3.47 5.67 -0.16
N LEU A 101 2.81 4.96 0.75
CA LEU A 101 3.41 3.94 1.59
C LEU A 101 2.56 2.68 1.59
N LEU A 102 3.23 1.54 1.69
CA LEU A 102 2.61 0.23 1.88
C LEU A 102 2.91 -0.27 3.29
N GLN A 103 1.98 -0.04 4.21
CA GLN A 103 2.12 -0.47 5.60
C GLN A 103 1.72 -1.95 5.71
N PRO A 104 2.60 -2.85 6.19
CA PRO A 104 2.28 -4.27 6.32
C PRO A 104 1.13 -4.49 7.31
N MET A 105 0.24 -5.41 6.94
CA MET A 105 -0.90 -5.89 7.73
C MET A 105 -0.84 -7.43 7.81
N GLU A 106 -1.68 -8.03 8.64
CA GLU A 106 -1.75 -9.49 8.74
C GLU A 106 -2.24 -10.14 7.43
N GLY A 107 -1.77 -11.36 7.17
CA GLY A 107 -2.26 -12.18 6.06
C GLY A 107 -1.78 -11.75 4.67
N GLY A 108 -0.59 -11.12 4.57
CA GLY A 108 -0.02 -10.68 3.28
C GLY A 108 -0.70 -9.42 2.70
N LYS A 109 -1.52 -8.75 3.51
CA LYS A 109 -2.18 -7.50 3.15
C LYS A 109 -1.31 -6.31 3.49
N TYR A 110 -1.52 -5.21 2.78
CA TYR A 110 -0.88 -3.93 3.01
C TYR A 110 -1.94 -2.84 2.97
N LEU A 111 -1.83 -1.90 3.89
CA LEU A 111 -2.57 -0.65 3.83
C LEU A 111 -1.80 0.32 2.94
N TYR A 112 -2.35 0.57 1.76
CA TYR A 112 -1.96 1.66 0.89
C TYR A 112 -2.39 2.98 1.49
N LYS A 113 -1.47 3.94 1.59
CA LYS A 113 -1.78 5.34 1.90
C LYS A 113 -1.00 6.22 0.97
N GLU A 114 -1.69 7.10 0.28
CA GLU A 114 -1.12 8.12 -0.59
C GLU A 114 -1.49 9.49 -0.03
N VAL A 115 -0.54 10.42 -0.08
CA VAL A 115 -0.74 11.82 0.27
C VAL A 115 -0.14 12.67 -0.84
N TRP A 116 -0.97 13.51 -1.42
CA TRP A 116 -0.58 14.54 -2.37
C TRP A 116 -0.19 15.82 -1.63
N LEU A 117 0.56 16.70 -2.29
CA LEU A 117 0.97 17.96 -1.70
C LEU A 117 -0.17 18.97 -1.52
N ASP A 118 -1.28 18.81 -2.25
CA ASP A 118 -2.53 19.56 -2.04
C ASP A 118 -3.32 19.10 -0.80
N GLY A 119 -2.89 18.01 -0.15
CA GLY A 119 -3.52 17.43 1.03
C GLY A 119 -4.58 16.36 0.73
N SER A 120 -4.86 16.08 -0.55
CA SER A 120 -5.70 14.95 -0.95
C SER A 120 -5.02 13.62 -0.60
N GLN A 121 -5.83 12.58 -0.34
CA GLN A 121 -5.34 11.31 0.20
C GLN A 121 -6.05 10.12 -0.42
N GLY A 122 -5.28 9.13 -0.87
CA GLY A 122 -5.78 7.81 -1.26
C GLY A 122 -5.56 6.78 -0.16
N ARG A 123 -6.51 5.87 0.04
CA ARG A 123 -6.30 4.72 0.94
C ARG A 123 -7.03 3.46 0.50
N GLY A 124 -6.40 2.32 0.72
CA GLY A 124 -6.99 1.04 0.35
C GLY A 124 -6.20 -0.14 0.90
N LEU A 125 -6.81 -1.32 0.83
CA LEU A 125 -6.10 -2.56 1.16
C LEU A 125 -5.66 -3.22 -0.13
N VAL A 126 -4.35 -3.47 -0.23
CA VAL A 126 -3.77 -4.23 -1.32
C VAL A 126 -3.20 -5.54 -0.80
N THR A 127 -3.21 -6.57 -1.63
CA THR A 127 -2.55 -7.85 -1.36
C THR A 127 -1.29 -7.90 -2.20
N CYS A 128 -0.16 -8.22 -1.57
CA CYS A 128 1.12 -8.32 -2.27
C CYS A 128 1.57 -9.79 -2.38
N TYR A 129 2.08 -10.14 -3.56
CA TYR A 129 2.64 -11.44 -3.90
C TYR A 129 4.08 -11.20 -4.38
N GLY A 130 5.05 -11.88 -3.77
CA GLY A 130 6.46 -11.65 -4.08
C GLY A 130 7.37 -12.41 -3.13
N ALA A 131 8.68 -12.18 -3.25
CA ALA A 131 9.64 -12.78 -2.34
C ALA A 131 9.45 -12.25 -0.90
N LEU A 132 9.23 -13.17 0.03
CA LEU A 132 9.20 -12.91 1.47
C LEU A 132 10.61 -12.88 2.08
#